data_AF-A0A640W9W0-F1
#
_entry.id   AF-A0A640W9W0-F1
#
_cell.length_a   1.000
_cell.length_b   1.000
_cell.length_c   1.000
_cell.angle_alpha   90.00
_cell.angle_beta   90.00
_cell.angle_gamma   90.00
#
_symmetry.space_group_name_H-M   'P 1'
#
loop_
_entity.id
_entity.type
_entity.pdbx_description
1 polymer ?
#
loop_
_entity_poly.entity_id
_entity_poly.type
_entity_poly.pdbx_seq_one_letter_code
_entity_poly.pdbx_strand_id
1 'polypeptide(L)'
;MNNKGQVGVIVAILVISLLVAVLVIIQTYYVPQWMKDREAEHMDVVANQFASLKYSIDLQAMERSSSPLINSVTLGSKELPYFISSRAFGSLQILSSSESNFSISVSGSGRNLEHFYHKLQNGNLSYVNSFETFGIWIDDLESGDYYNAISPYFNISLTTSGSSDISLNLLIKNGSGNTIFNGVIYVGKAGEIKWIDLLDSIYNFSLQIMPHIQFPINITANCSNNGSFIIRGYRYGNIGTVSFPPLYLRRMGEIKYSSENAYFVNQNYIYEGGAVVLEQHTGSSIIYPPLIHLENSTIPYINITAVDIVGIEGKTGAAGYGTYPIRTNYSSTYHAGAIGNLTITIYTKYADAWEKYMNTTLNASGLSYTLTRGNGYIEINFNNARIEMDVVKIYAQIGPGWVV
;
A
#
# COMPACT_ATOMS: atom_id res chain seq x y z
N MET A 1 3.21 22.77 -86.06
CA MET A 1 2.47 22.96 -84.78
C MET A 1 1.83 21.59 -84.48
N ASN A 2 2.07 20.80 -83.44
CA ASN A 2 2.42 21.05 -82.04
C ASN A 2 3.00 19.77 -81.36
N ASN A 3 3.84 18.97 -82.05
CA ASN A 3 4.35 17.68 -81.50
C ASN A 3 5.14 17.85 -80.20
N LYS A 4 5.82 18.99 -80.00
CA LYS A 4 6.49 19.29 -78.72
C LYS A 4 5.50 19.52 -77.58
N GLY A 5 4.33 20.11 -77.86
CA GLY A 5 3.24 20.26 -76.89
C GLY A 5 2.60 18.93 -76.52
N GLN A 6 2.40 18.03 -77.50
CA GLN A 6 1.85 16.69 -77.24
C GLN A 6 2.78 15.82 -76.39
N VAL A 7 4.09 15.80 -76.68
CA VAL A 7 5.07 15.06 -75.87
C VAL A 7 5.13 15.64 -74.44
N GLY A 8 5.09 16.97 -74.28
CA GLY A 8 5.05 17.60 -72.97
C GLY A 8 3.83 17.21 -72.13
N VAL A 9 2.65 17.10 -72.76
CA VAL A 9 1.41 16.67 -72.10
C VAL A 9 1.49 15.20 -71.66
N ILE A 10 2.02 14.31 -72.51
CA ILE A 10 2.17 12.88 -72.19
C ILE A 10 3.14 12.69 -71.01
N VAL A 11 4.27 13.40 -71.02
CA VAL A 11 5.25 13.37 -69.92
C VAL A 11 4.62 13.88 -68.63
N ALA A 12 3.86 14.98 -68.66
CA ALA A 12 3.20 15.52 -67.49
C ALA A 12 2.17 14.52 -66.89
N ILE A 13 1.36 13.88 -67.73
CA ILE A 13 0.38 12.86 -67.29
C ILE A 13 1.10 11.67 -66.65
N LEU A 14 2.20 11.19 -67.24
CA LEU A 14 2.98 10.10 -66.66
C LEU A 14 3.56 10.45 -65.29
N VAL A 15 4.12 11.66 -65.14
CA VAL A 15 4.69 12.11 -63.85
C VAL A 15 3.61 12.25 -62.79
N ILE A 16 2.46 12.84 -63.12
CA ILE A 16 1.33 12.96 -62.20
C ILE A 16 0.80 11.57 -61.82
N SER A 17 0.65 10.67 -62.79
CA SER A 17 0.16 9.30 -62.54
C SER A 17 1.12 8.52 -61.64
N LEU A 18 2.43 8.65 -61.86
CA LEU A 18 3.46 8.05 -61.01
C LEU A 18 3.39 8.62 -59.58
N LEU A 19 3.27 9.95 -59.44
CA LEU A 19 3.16 10.60 -58.14
C LEU A 19 1.92 10.15 -57.38
N VAL A 20 0.77 10.06 -58.05
CA VAL A 20 -0.47 9.52 -57.47
C VAL A 20 -0.28 8.07 -57.05
N ALA A 21 0.34 7.23 -57.88
CA ALA A 21 0.61 5.82 -57.53
C ALA A 21 1.49 5.70 -56.28
N VAL A 22 2.55 6.51 -56.18
CA VAL A 22 3.42 6.54 -54.99
C VAL A 22 2.64 6.99 -53.74
N LEU A 23 1.82 8.04 -53.85
CA LEU A 23 0.99 8.51 -52.74
C LEU A 23 -0.03 7.45 -52.29
N VAL A 24 -0.64 6.74 -53.22
CA VAL A 24 -1.56 5.63 -52.91
C VAL A 24 -0.84 4.51 -52.17
N ILE A 25 0.36 4.12 -52.61
CA ILE A 25 1.18 3.11 -51.92
C ILE A 25 1.54 3.58 -50.50
N ILE A 26 1.98 4.83 -50.33
CA ILE A 26 2.27 5.39 -49.01
C ILE A 26 1.02 5.36 -48.11
N GLN A 27 -0.11 5.82 -48.62
CA GLN A 27 -1.35 5.95 -47.87
C GLN A 27 -1.97 4.59 -47.49
N THR A 28 -1.80 3.57 -48.32
CA THR A 28 -2.43 2.24 -48.11
C THR A 28 -1.55 1.26 -47.37
N TYR A 29 -0.23 1.38 -47.49
CA TYR A 29 0.71 0.40 -46.92
C TYR A 29 1.52 0.99 -45.77
N TYR A 30 2.12 2.16 -45.96
CA TYR A 30 3.06 2.72 -44.99
C TYR A 30 2.37 3.47 -43.85
N VAL A 31 1.35 4.27 -44.15
CA VAL A 31 0.61 5.05 -43.13
C VAL A 31 0.00 4.15 -42.04
N PRO A 32 -0.71 3.04 -42.35
CA PRO A 32 -1.24 2.15 -41.32
C PRO A 32 -0.15 1.54 -40.42
N GLN A 33 1.00 1.17 -41.01
CA GLN A 33 2.11 0.59 -40.25
C GLN A 33 2.74 1.63 -39.31
N TRP A 34 3.02 2.84 -39.81
CA TRP A 34 3.53 3.93 -38.99
C TRP A 34 2.56 4.32 -37.86
N MET A 35 1.26 4.33 -38.13
CA MET A 35 0.25 4.60 -37.11
C MET A 35 0.19 3.50 -36.05
N LYS A 36 0.26 2.23 -36.47
CA LYS A 36 0.34 1.10 -35.53
C LYS A 36 1.55 1.20 -34.61
N ASP A 37 2.72 1.54 -35.16
CA ASP A 37 3.95 1.70 -34.36
C ASP A 37 3.83 2.88 -33.39
N ARG A 38 3.22 3.99 -33.81
CA ARG A 38 2.95 5.15 -32.94
C ARG A 38 1.95 4.86 -31.82
N GLU A 39 0.89 4.11 -32.11
CA GLU A 39 -0.10 3.72 -31.09
C GLU A 39 0.50 2.72 -30.10
N ALA A 40 1.39 1.82 -30.56
CA ALA A 40 2.16 0.94 -29.68
C ALA A 40 3.09 1.74 -28.75
N GLU A 41 3.86 2.69 -29.29
CA GLU A 41 4.72 3.59 -28.50
C GLU A 41 3.90 4.42 -27.50
N HIS A 42 2.70 4.87 -27.88
CA HIS A 42 1.81 5.56 -26.95
C HIS A 42 1.36 4.66 -25.79
N MET A 43 1.08 3.37 -26.02
CA MET A 43 0.78 2.45 -24.92
C MET A 43 1.96 2.25 -23.98
N ASP A 44 3.20 2.24 -24.48
CA ASP A 44 4.40 2.20 -23.63
C ASP A 44 4.50 3.46 -22.76
N VAL A 45 4.15 4.63 -23.29
CA VAL A 45 4.07 5.87 -22.51
C VAL A 45 3.03 5.77 -21.39
N VAL A 46 1.83 5.23 -21.69
CA VAL A 46 0.76 5.06 -20.69
C VAL A 46 1.18 4.07 -19.60
N ALA A 47 1.83 2.97 -19.96
CA ALA A 47 2.36 2.01 -18.99
C ALA A 47 3.33 2.69 -18.00
N ASN A 48 4.27 3.48 -18.51
CA ASN A 48 5.22 4.24 -17.69
C ASN A 48 4.54 5.31 -16.82
N GLN A 49 3.48 5.94 -17.31
CA GLN A 49 2.68 6.89 -16.54
C GLN A 49 1.93 6.21 -15.38
N PHE A 50 1.39 5.01 -15.59
CA PHE A 50 0.79 4.21 -14.52
C PHE A 50 1.83 3.70 -13.51
N ALA A 51 3.04 3.38 -13.96
CA ALA A 51 4.16 3.06 -13.07
C ALA A 51 4.48 4.24 -12.12
N SER A 52 4.54 5.45 -12.67
CA SER A 52 4.83 6.69 -11.94
C SER A 52 3.71 7.05 -10.96
N LEU A 53 2.45 6.88 -11.41
CA LEU A 53 1.26 7.04 -10.58
C LEU A 53 1.29 6.06 -9.40
N LYS A 54 1.52 4.78 -9.66
CA LYS A 54 1.64 3.77 -8.61
C LYS A 54 2.73 4.13 -7.62
N TYR A 55 3.93 4.46 -8.09
CA TYR A 55 5.04 4.83 -7.22
C TYR A 55 4.68 5.99 -6.29
N SER A 56 3.98 7.01 -6.81
CA SER A 56 3.50 8.14 -6.02
C SER A 56 2.49 7.72 -4.95
N ILE A 57 1.55 6.83 -5.30
CA ILE A 57 0.54 6.34 -4.37
C ILE A 57 1.19 5.45 -3.29
N ASP A 58 2.12 4.58 -3.67
CA ASP A 58 2.87 3.72 -2.74
C ASP A 58 3.66 4.59 -1.75
N LEU A 59 4.31 5.66 -2.22
CA LEU A 59 5.01 6.63 -1.36
C LEU A 59 4.04 7.28 -0.36
N GLN A 60 2.88 7.75 -0.82
CA GLN A 60 1.86 8.32 0.07
C GLN A 60 1.32 7.31 1.09
N ALA A 61 1.15 6.05 0.68
CA ALA A 61 0.70 4.98 1.55
C ALA A 61 1.72 4.65 2.65
N MET A 62 3.01 4.69 2.33
CA MET A 62 4.11 4.42 3.26
C MET A 62 4.40 5.59 4.20
N GLU A 63 4.52 6.81 3.67
CA GLU A 63 4.85 8.01 4.46
C GLU A 63 3.68 8.46 5.34
N ARG A 64 2.44 8.07 5.01
CA ARG A 64 1.21 8.49 5.71
C ARG A 64 1.13 10.02 5.86
N SER A 65 1.64 10.72 4.86
CA SER A 65 1.76 12.18 4.82
C SER A 65 0.78 12.77 3.82
N SER A 66 0.08 13.83 4.22
CA SER A 66 -0.98 14.50 3.45
C SER A 66 -0.46 15.44 2.34
N SER A 67 0.80 15.27 1.92
CA SER A 67 1.36 16.02 0.80
C SER A 67 0.79 15.51 -0.53
N PRO A 68 0.09 16.36 -1.30
CA PRO A 68 -0.47 15.95 -2.58
C PRO A 68 0.62 15.69 -3.61
N LEU A 69 0.44 14.64 -4.42
CA LEU A 69 1.30 14.33 -5.55
C LEU A 69 0.51 14.44 -6.86
N ILE A 70 1.19 14.85 -7.93
CA ILE A 70 0.57 15.03 -9.24
C ILE A 70 1.32 14.17 -10.25
N ASN A 71 0.57 13.29 -10.91
CA ASN A 71 1.02 12.51 -12.06
C ASN A 71 0.23 12.95 -13.30
N SER A 72 0.60 12.44 -14.47
CA SER A 72 -0.11 12.76 -15.71
C SER A 72 -0.33 11.52 -16.56
N VAL A 73 -1.49 11.43 -17.21
CA VAL A 73 -1.83 10.35 -18.14
C VAL A 73 -2.17 10.94 -19.50
N THR A 74 -1.59 10.40 -20.57
CA THR A 74 -1.83 10.83 -21.95
C THR A 74 -2.92 9.95 -22.57
N LEU A 75 -4.04 10.55 -22.98
CA LEU A 75 -5.24 9.82 -23.40
C LEU A 75 -5.21 9.27 -24.83
N GLY A 76 -4.36 9.79 -25.71
CA GLY A 76 -4.37 9.39 -27.12
C GLY A 76 -3.12 9.79 -27.88
N SER A 77 -3.03 9.34 -29.12
CA SER A 77 -1.90 9.59 -30.02
C SER A 77 -2.29 10.53 -31.18
N LYS A 78 -1.33 11.34 -31.64
CA LYS A 78 -1.56 12.36 -32.68
C LYS A 78 -1.56 11.74 -34.08
N GLU A 79 -2.36 12.31 -34.97
CA GLU A 79 -2.32 12.03 -36.42
C GLU A 79 -0.96 12.38 -37.05
N LEU A 80 -0.67 11.76 -38.20
CA LEU A 80 0.51 12.06 -39.00
C LEU A 80 0.32 13.36 -39.79
N PRO A 81 1.31 14.27 -39.80
CA PRO A 81 1.28 15.46 -40.65
C PRO A 81 1.21 15.08 -42.13
N TYR A 82 0.42 15.82 -42.91
CA TYR A 82 0.31 15.72 -44.38
C TYR A 82 -0.28 14.42 -44.95
N PHE A 83 -0.68 13.46 -44.10
CA PHE A 83 -1.34 12.22 -44.50
C PHE A 83 -2.74 12.12 -43.89
N ILE A 84 -3.61 11.34 -44.51
CA ILE A 84 -4.94 11.05 -43.95
C ILE A 84 -4.78 9.89 -42.96
N SER A 85 -4.76 10.17 -41.66
CA SER A 85 -4.66 9.15 -40.61
C SER A 85 -5.68 9.38 -39.51
N SER A 86 -6.21 8.30 -38.92
CA SER A 86 -7.06 8.43 -37.73
C SER A 86 -6.24 8.81 -36.51
N ARG A 87 -6.84 9.55 -35.58
CA ARG A 87 -6.29 9.74 -34.22
C ARG A 87 -6.69 8.56 -33.34
N ALA A 88 -5.88 8.26 -32.35
CA ALA A 88 -6.27 7.39 -31.24
C ALA A 88 -6.82 8.24 -30.10
N PHE A 89 -7.89 7.75 -29.48
CA PHE A 89 -8.49 8.36 -28.30
C PHE A 89 -8.32 7.44 -27.09
N GLY A 90 -8.73 7.93 -25.93
CA GLY A 90 -8.78 7.12 -24.73
C GLY A 90 -9.57 7.82 -23.64
N SER A 91 -9.79 7.10 -22.57
CA SER A 91 -10.48 7.60 -21.38
C SER A 91 -9.72 7.21 -20.12
N LEU A 92 -9.80 8.09 -19.12
CA LEU A 92 -9.31 7.88 -17.77
C LEU A 92 -10.46 8.12 -16.80
N GLN A 93 -10.68 7.20 -15.89
CA GLN A 93 -11.78 7.23 -14.93
C GLN A 93 -11.29 6.82 -13.56
N ILE A 94 -11.79 7.50 -12.53
CA ILE A 94 -11.70 7.07 -11.13
C ILE A 94 -13.03 6.39 -10.82
N LEU A 95 -12.99 5.08 -10.58
CA LEU A 95 -14.15 4.28 -10.22
C LEU A 95 -14.26 4.23 -8.70
N SER A 96 -15.39 4.66 -8.16
CA SER A 96 -15.65 4.60 -6.72
C SER A 96 -15.78 3.16 -6.22
N SER A 97 -15.72 2.92 -4.91
CA SER A 97 -15.93 1.58 -4.32
C SER A 97 -17.32 0.98 -4.60
N SER A 98 -18.31 1.79 -4.97
CA SER A 98 -19.62 1.32 -5.44
C SER A 98 -19.63 0.83 -6.89
N GLU A 99 -18.75 1.37 -7.74
CA GLU A 99 -18.66 1.05 -9.18
C GLU A 99 -17.56 0.04 -9.49
N SER A 100 -16.51 0.03 -8.67
CA SER A 100 -15.38 -0.90 -8.71
C SER A 100 -15.81 -2.34 -8.40
N ASN A 101 -15.07 -3.30 -8.97
CA ASN A 101 -15.24 -4.72 -8.70
C ASN A 101 -14.13 -5.29 -7.78
N PHE A 102 -13.17 -4.47 -7.36
CA PHE A 102 -12.11 -4.89 -6.47
C PHE A 102 -12.56 -4.91 -5.00
N SER A 103 -12.34 -6.03 -4.33
CA SER A 103 -12.38 -6.10 -2.88
C SER A 103 -11.40 -7.11 -2.33
N ILE A 104 -10.86 -6.83 -1.15
CA ILE A 104 -9.96 -7.72 -0.44
C ILE A 104 -10.38 -7.86 1.02
N SER A 105 -10.30 -9.07 1.56
CA SER A 105 -10.58 -9.35 2.96
C SER A 105 -9.82 -10.56 3.45
N VAL A 106 -9.68 -10.66 4.77
CA VAL A 106 -9.15 -11.80 5.49
C VAL A 106 -10.23 -12.32 6.42
N SER A 107 -10.42 -13.64 6.41
CA SER A 107 -11.37 -14.30 7.29
C SER A 107 -10.82 -15.63 7.81
N GLY A 108 -11.37 -16.16 8.90
CA GLY A 108 -10.97 -17.45 9.41
C GLY A 108 -11.21 -17.61 10.91
N SER A 109 -10.36 -18.39 11.56
CA SER A 109 -10.38 -18.63 13.00
C SER A 109 -9.01 -18.37 13.61
N GLY A 110 -8.99 -17.69 14.75
CA GLY A 110 -7.74 -17.23 15.35
C GLY A 110 -7.95 -16.13 16.38
N ARG A 111 -6.90 -15.36 16.65
CA ARG A 111 -6.98 -14.17 17.51
C ARG A 111 -6.91 -12.93 16.64
N ASN A 112 -7.89 -12.03 16.80
CA ASN A 112 -7.84 -10.72 16.14
C ASN A 112 -6.79 -9.84 16.82
N LEU A 113 -6.14 -9.00 16.01
CA LEU A 113 -5.32 -7.90 16.48
C LEU A 113 -6.24 -6.79 16.97
N GLU A 114 -6.08 -6.40 18.22
CA GLU A 114 -6.91 -5.41 18.90
C GLU A 114 -6.03 -4.26 19.36
N HIS A 115 -6.48 -3.03 19.09
CA HIS A 115 -5.89 -1.85 19.71
C HIS A 115 -6.27 -1.83 21.18
N PHE A 116 -5.29 -1.58 22.07
CA PHE A 116 -5.52 -1.63 23.50
C PHE A 116 -4.83 -0.49 24.24
N TYR A 117 -5.40 -0.17 25.40
CA TYR A 117 -4.78 0.63 26.45
C TYR A 117 -4.87 -0.16 27.75
N HIS A 118 -3.75 -0.29 28.46
CA HIS A 118 -3.71 -1.05 29.71
C HIS A 118 -2.82 -0.35 30.74
N LYS A 119 -3.36 -0.21 31.97
CA LYS A 119 -2.60 0.17 33.17
C LYS A 119 -2.21 -1.10 33.91
N LEU A 120 -0.95 -1.50 33.80
CA LEU A 120 -0.43 -2.73 34.38
C LEU A 120 0.34 -2.43 35.67
N GLN A 121 -0.31 -2.61 36.81
CA GLN A 121 0.31 -2.46 38.12
C GLN A 121 0.92 -3.77 38.60
N ASN A 122 0.08 -4.80 38.77
CA ASN A 122 0.48 -6.14 39.16
C ASN A 122 -0.22 -7.18 38.28
N GLY A 123 0.54 -8.08 37.67
CA GLY A 123 0.00 -9.19 36.87
C GLY A 123 0.61 -9.28 35.47
N ASN A 124 -0.13 -9.94 34.58
CA ASN A 124 0.35 -10.31 33.24
C ASN A 124 -0.49 -9.64 32.15
N LEU A 125 0.19 -9.06 31.17
CA LEU A 125 -0.37 -8.64 29.90
C LEU A 125 0.18 -9.55 28.80
N SER A 126 -0.69 -10.35 28.20
CA SER A 126 -0.30 -11.36 27.21
C SER A 126 -0.50 -10.89 25.77
N TYR A 127 0.28 -11.49 24.87
CA TYR A 127 0.16 -11.37 23.42
C TYR A 127 0.27 -9.94 22.85
N VAL A 128 1.10 -9.08 23.46
CA VAL A 128 1.41 -7.76 22.92
C VAL A 128 2.13 -7.91 21.58
N ASN A 129 1.67 -7.22 20.54
CA ASN A 129 2.23 -7.27 19.18
C ASN A 129 3.01 -6.00 18.80
N SER A 130 2.72 -4.87 19.43
CA SER A 130 3.45 -3.62 19.20
C SER A 130 3.25 -2.64 20.35
N PHE A 131 4.14 -1.65 20.41
CA PHE A 131 4.07 -0.54 21.35
C PHE A 131 3.91 0.78 20.60
N GLU A 132 2.83 1.50 20.89
CA GLU A 132 2.66 2.93 20.57
C GLU A 132 3.03 3.80 21.78
N THR A 133 2.82 3.27 22.98
CA THR A 133 3.21 3.91 24.23
C THR A 133 3.66 2.82 25.19
N PHE A 134 4.82 3.02 25.80
CA PHE A 134 5.29 2.16 26.87
C PHE A 134 6.04 3.03 27.87
N GLY A 135 5.52 3.12 29.08
CA GLY A 135 6.15 3.95 30.11
C GLY A 135 5.58 3.70 31.49
N ILE A 136 6.11 4.44 32.45
CA ILE A 136 5.73 4.32 33.86
C ILE A 136 5.01 5.60 34.27
N TRP A 137 3.81 5.44 34.81
CA TRP A 137 3.05 6.51 35.41
C TRP A 137 3.10 6.35 36.94
N ILE A 138 3.65 7.36 37.60
CA ILE A 138 3.74 7.47 39.06
C ILE A 138 2.67 8.45 39.51
N ASP A 139 1.73 7.98 40.30
CA ASP A 139 0.61 8.77 40.84
C ASP A 139 1.00 9.55 42.10
N ASP A 140 1.92 9.01 42.89
CA ASP A 140 2.46 9.63 44.10
C ASP A 140 3.91 9.19 44.29
N LEU A 141 4.87 10.11 44.16
CA LEU A 141 6.28 9.77 44.32
C LEU A 141 6.62 9.57 45.81
N GLU A 142 6.84 8.32 46.22
CA GLU A 142 7.32 7.98 47.56
C GLU A 142 8.68 7.28 47.50
N SER A 143 9.45 7.32 48.60
CA SER A 143 10.75 6.64 48.68
C SER A 143 10.56 5.16 49.00
N GLY A 144 11.28 4.28 48.29
CA GLY A 144 11.20 2.83 48.46
C GLY A 144 10.21 2.16 47.50
N ASP A 145 9.56 2.94 46.65
CA ASP A 145 8.71 2.43 45.57
C ASP A 145 9.52 1.73 44.49
N TYR A 146 8.92 0.70 43.92
CA TYR A 146 9.50 -0.06 42.82
C TYR A 146 8.48 -0.30 41.71
N TYR A 147 8.97 -0.34 40.48
CA TYR A 147 8.18 -0.63 39.28
C TYR A 147 8.99 -1.55 38.39
N ASN A 148 8.64 -2.84 38.39
CA ASN A 148 9.37 -3.87 37.66
C ASN A 148 8.50 -4.43 36.54
N ALA A 149 9.03 -4.52 35.33
CA ALA A 149 8.40 -5.20 34.20
C ALA A 149 9.38 -6.16 33.52
N ILE A 150 8.91 -7.39 33.24
CA ILE A 150 9.72 -8.47 32.71
C ILE A 150 9.04 -9.08 31.48
N SER A 151 9.85 -9.33 30.46
CA SER A 151 9.52 -10.04 29.23
C SER A 151 10.72 -10.89 28.82
N PRO A 152 10.59 -11.93 27.96
CA PRO A 152 11.73 -12.67 27.45
C PRO A 152 12.83 -11.81 26.81
N TYR A 153 12.49 -10.60 26.33
CA TYR A 153 13.41 -9.69 25.64
C TYR A 153 13.95 -8.56 26.50
N PHE A 154 13.39 -8.31 27.68
CA PHE A 154 13.82 -7.20 28.53
C PHE A 154 13.44 -7.38 29.99
N ASN A 155 14.19 -6.70 30.85
CA ASN A 155 13.87 -6.52 32.26
C ASN A 155 14.05 -5.04 32.61
N ILE A 156 12.98 -4.42 33.07
CA ILE A 156 12.91 -3.01 33.44
C ILE A 156 12.66 -2.95 34.94
N SER A 157 13.48 -2.18 35.65
CA SER A 157 13.34 -1.94 37.07
C SER A 157 13.54 -0.45 37.33
N LEU A 158 12.52 0.20 37.85
CA LEU A 158 12.60 1.55 38.39
C LEU A 158 12.50 1.45 39.91
N THR A 159 13.41 2.09 40.63
CA THR A 159 13.36 2.17 42.10
C THR A 159 13.49 3.62 42.54
N THR A 160 12.78 3.97 43.61
CA THR A 160 12.84 5.30 44.20
C THR A 160 13.63 5.26 45.51
N SER A 161 14.49 6.25 45.73
CA SER A 161 15.25 6.34 46.98
C SER A 161 15.53 7.79 47.36
N GLY A 162 15.43 8.09 48.66
CA GLY A 162 15.66 9.43 49.18
C GLY A 162 14.91 9.67 50.49
N SER A 163 14.90 10.92 50.95
CA SER A 163 14.14 11.32 52.14
C SER A 163 13.36 12.61 51.89
N SER A 164 14.06 13.69 51.51
CA SER A 164 13.46 14.98 51.13
C SER A 164 13.36 15.11 49.62
N ASP A 165 14.46 14.86 48.92
CA ASP A 165 14.52 14.70 47.47
C ASP A 165 14.56 13.21 47.14
N ILE A 166 13.59 12.75 46.36
CA ILE A 166 13.44 11.36 45.93
C ILE A 166 14.03 11.22 44.54
N SER A 167 15.05 10.38 44.44
CA SER A 167 15.69 10.01 43.17
C SER A 167 14.99 8.81 42.54
N LEU A 168 14.84 8.84 41.21
CA LEU A 168 14.30 7.76 40.41
C LEU A 168 15.46 7.11 39.66
N ASN A 169 15.81 5.87 40.03
CA ASN A 169 16.87 5.10 39.39
C ASN A 169 16.27 4.04 38.46
N LEU A 170 16.51 4.20 37.16
CA LEU A 170 16.02 3.32 36.11
C LEU A 170 17.14 2.38 35.65
N LEU A 171 16.85 1.09 35.67
CA LEU A 171 17.68 0.02 35.15
C LEU A 171 16.91 -0.73 34.06
N ILE A 172 17.48 -0.79 32.86
CA ILE A 172 16.96 -1.56 31.73
C ILE A 172 18.02 -2.58 31.32
N LYS A 173 17.61 -3.85 31.23
CA LYS A 173 18.41 -4.95 30.71
C LYS A 173 17.73 -5.58 29.50
N ASN A 174 18.52 -6.10 28.57
CA ASN A 174 18.01 -6.93 27.48
C ASN A 174 17.70 -8.36 27.95
N GLY A 175 17.14 -9.19 27.07
CA GLY A 175 16.78 -10.58 27.37
C GLY A 175 17.95 -11.48 27.74
N SER A 176 19.18 -11.11 27.35
CA SER A 176 20.42 -11.80 27.76
C SER A 176 20.94 -11.34 29.13
N GLY A 177 20.30 -10.35 29.76
CA GLY A 177 20.70 -9.80 31.06
C GLY A 177 21.74 -8.68 31.00
N ASN A 178 22.18 -8.26 29.82
CA ASN A 178 23.11 -7.14 29.66
C ASN A 178 22.42 -5.83 29.99
N THR A 179 23.11 -4.95 30.71
CA THR A 179 22.60 -3.62 31.05
C THR A 179 22.66 -2.71 29.83
N ILE A 180 21.49 -2.21 29.42
CA ILE A 180 21.31 -1.27 28.30
C ILE A 180 21.26 0.17 28.81
N PHE A 181 20.62 0.37 29.96
CA PHE A 181 20.54 1.66 30.63
C PHE A 181 20.60 1.46 32.14
N ASN A 182 21.33 2.32 32.84
CA ASN A 182 21.36 2.36 34.31
C ASN A 182 21.70 3.77 34.77
N GLY A 183 20.79 4.43 35.48
CA GLY A 183 21.07 5.75 36.02
C GLY A 183 19.87 6.42 36.68
N VAL A 184 20.19 7.50 37.42
CA VAL A 184 19.18 8.40 37.98
C VAL A 184 18.63 9.28 36.86
N ILE A 185 17.32 9.16 36.60
CA ILE A 185 16.63 9.84 35.49
C ILE A 185 15.87 11.09 35.93
N TYR A 186 15.56 11.18 37.22
CA TYR A 186 14.82 12.28 37.81
C TYR A 186 15.09 12.38 39.31
N VAL A 187 15.00 13.60 39.85
CA VAL A 187 15.00 13.88 41.28
C VAL A 187 13.89 14.88 41.53
N GLY A 188 12.95 14.56 42.42
CA GLY A 188 11.80 15.40 42.73
C GLY A 188 11.37 15.27 44.19
N LYS A 189 10.30 15.94 44.57
CA LYS A 189 9.77 15.90 45.95
C LYS A 189 8.75 14.79 46.13
N ALA A 190 8.56 14.36 47.37
CA ALA A 190 7.46 13.46 47.73
C ALA A 190 6.10 14.06 47.36
N GLY A 191 5.16 13.25 46.86
CA GLY A 191 3.86 13.74 46.39
C GLY A 191 3.78 14.08 44.90
N GLU A 192 4.90 14.05 44.16
CA GLU A 192 4.91 14.46 42.75
C GLU A 192 4.37 13.36 41.81
N ILE A 193 3.57 13.78 40.83
CA ILE A 193 3.13 12.91 39.71
C ILE A 193 4.21 12.93 38.62
N LYS A 194 4.56 11.76 38.08
CA LYS A 194 5.58 11.66 37.03
C LYS A 194 5.24 10.64 35.95
N TRP A 195 5.39 11.07 34.70
CA TRP A 195 5.42 10.19 33.53
C TRP A 195 6.86 9.97 33.07
N ILE A 196 7.19 8.72 32.78
CA ILE A 196 8.48 8.29 32.23
C ILE A 196 8.19 7.51 30.95
N ASP A 197 8.53 8.10 29.81
CA ASP A 197 8.38 7.44 28.51
C ASP A 197 9.58 6.51 28.25
N LEU A 198 9.38 5.20 28.35
CA LEU A 198 10.45 4.23 28.13
C LEU A 198 10.82 4.07 26.65
N LEU A 199 10.00 4.61 25.74
CA LEU A 199 10.31 4.61 24.31
C LEU A 199 11.22 5.76 23.89
N ASP A 200 11.50 6.70 24.79
CA ASP A 200 12.47 7.77 24.53
C ASP A 200 13.85 7.19 24.21
N SER A 201 14.45 7.70 23.14
CA SER A 201 15.77 7.35 22.66
C SER A 201 16.87 7.43 23.74
N ILE A 202 16.73 8.31 24.73
CA ILE A 202 17.72 8.47 25.82
C ILE A 202 17.91 7.18 26.65
N TYR A 203 16.89 6.32 26.71
CA TYR A 203 16.93 5.07 27.48
C TYR A 203 17.41 3.88 26.66
N ASN A 204 17.71 4.07 25.36
CA ASN A 204 18.18 3.05 24.42
C ASN A 204 17.25 1.83 24.25
N PHE A 205 16.05 1.80 24.85
CA PHE A 205 15.10 0.71 24.71
C PHE A 205 14.65 0.55 23.24
N SER A 206 14.19 1.64 22.63
CA SER A 206 13.72 1.66 21.24
C SER A 206 14.83 1.35 20.22
N LEU A 207 16.09 1.66 20.55
CA LEU A 207 17.22 1.49 19.64
C LEU A 207 17.93 0.13 19.79
N GLN A 208 18.03 -0.41 21.00
CA GLN A 208 18.85 -1.60 21.29
C GLN A 208 18.04 -2.83 21.73
N ILE A 209 16.76 -2.68 22.09
CA ILE A 209 15.90 -3.80 22.50
C ILE A 209 14.80 -4.02 21.46
N MET A 210 14.03 -2.98 21.14
CA MET A 210 12.84 -3.08 20.28
C MET A 210 13.10 -3.75 18.91
N PRO A 211 14.22 -3.50 18.20
CA PRO A 211 14.50 -4.15 16.91
C PRO A 211 14.72 -5.67 17.00
N HIS A 212 14.98 -6.21 18.19
CA HIS A 212 15.25 -7.63 18.41
C HIS A 212 14.07 -8.39 19.03
N ILE A 213 12.96 -7.71 19.30
CA ILE A 213 11.75 -8.35 19.84
C ILE A 213 11.07 -9.16 18.74
N GLN A 214 10.85 -10.46 18.96
CA GLN A 214 9.94 -11.24 18.13
C GLN A 214 8.55 -11.27 18.76
N PHE A 215 7.64 -10.50 18.17
CA PHE A 215 6.26 -10.42 18.58
C PHE A 215 5.44 -11.65 18.15
N PRO A 216 4.36 -12.00 18.89
CA PRO A 216 3.87 -11.33 20.10
C PRO A 216 4.60 -11.74 21.39
N ILE A 217 4.57 -10.88 22.42
CA ILE A 217 5.24 -11.10 23.72
C ILE A 217 4.28 -10.98 24.90
N ASN A 218 4.67 -11.58 26.02
CA ASN A 218 3.99 -11.42 27.31
C ASN A 218 4.84 -10.53 28.22
N ILE A 219 4.16 -9.68 29.00
CA ILE A 219 4.79 -8.76 29.95
C ILE A 219 4.19 -9.04 31.32
N THR A 220 5.04 -9.28 32.30
CA THR A 220 4.66 -9.37 33.70
C THR A 220 5.14 -8.12 34.41
N ALA A 221 4.25 -7.41 35.11
CA ALA A 221 4.64 -6.30 35.97
C ALA A 221 4.39 -6.58 37.45
N ASN A 222 5.24 -6.01 38.28
CA ASN A 222 5.12 -5.96 39.72
C ASN A 222 5.52 -4.56 40.20
N CYS A 223 4.56 -3.79 40.66
CA CYS A 223 4.73 -2.40 41.05
C CYS A 223 4.19 -2.14 42.46
N SER A 224 4.76 -1.14 43.12
CA SER A 224 4.17 -0.46 44.27
C SER A 224 2.78 0.10 43.97
N ASN A 225 2.04 0.47 45.02
CA ASN A 225 0.67 0.97 44.91
C ASN A 225 0.57 2.34 44.21
N ASN A 226 1.65 3.12 44.20
CA ASN A 226 1.66 4.52 43.75
C ASN A 226 2.00 4.70 42.26
N GLY A 227 1.67 3.72 41.43
CA GLY A 227 1.83 3.84 39.99
C GLY A 227 1.70 2.52 39.22
N SER A 228 1.85 2.61 37.91
CA SER A 228 1.67 1.48 37.00
C SER A 228 2.43 1.67 35.69
N PHE A 229 2.66 0.58 34.96
CA PHE A 229 3.06 0.68 33.57
C PHE A 229 1.86 1.04 32.71
N ILE A 230 2.02 2.05 31.86
CA ILE A 230 1.04 2.41 30.83
C ILE A 230 1.51 1.85 29.52
N ILE A 231 0.70 0.95 28.95
CA ILE A 231 1.01 0.26 27.71
C ILE A 231 -0.15 0.49 26.74
N ARG A 232 0.18 1.03 25.56
CA ARG A 232 -0.75 1.22 24.45
C ARG A 232 -0.11 0.65 23.18
N GLY A 233 -0.92 0.04 22.34
CA GLY A 233 -0.50 -0.48 21.05
C GLY A 233 -1.47 -1.53 20.57
N TYR A 234 -0.94 -2.58 19.93
CA TYR A 234 -1.74 -3.69 19.46
C TYR A 234 -1.40 -4.99 20.19
N ARG A 235 -2.40 -5.82 20.45
CA ARG A 235 -2.24 -7.16 21.03
C ARG A 235 -3.19 -8.14 20.37
N TYR A 236 -2.90 -9.43 20.46
CA TYR A 236 -3.87 -10.45 20.05
C TYR A 236 -4.87 -10.75 21.16
N GLY A 237 -6.15 -10.62 20.83
CA GLY A 237 -7.26 -10.91 21.74
C GLY A 237 -7.50 -12.40 21.99
N ASN A 238 -8.73 -12.72 22.36
CA ASN A 238 -9.16 -14.10 22.56
C ASN A 238 -9.33 -14.83 21.22
N ILE A 239 -9.30 -16.17 21.29
CA ILE A 239 -9.55 -17.02 20.12
C ILE A 239 -11.03 -16.88 19.72
N GLY A 240 -11.29 -16.67 18.43
CA GLY A 240 -12.64 -16.55 17.88
C GLY A 240 -12.63 -16.47 16.35
N THR A 241 -13.68 -15.88 15.80
CA THR A 241 -13.80 -15.61 14.37
C THR A 241 -12.98 -14.40 13.97
N VAL A 242 -12.24 -14.52 12.88
CA VAL A 242 -11.47 -13.43 12.28
C VAL A 242 -12.20 -12.92 11.05
N SER A 243 -12.32 -11.60 10.93
CA SER A 243 -12.86 -10.96 9.73
C SER A 243 -12.44 -9.49 9.63
N PHE A 244 -11.60 -9.16 8.64
CA PHE A 244 -11.18 -7.78 8.38
C PHE A 244 -10.91 -7.56 6.88
N PRO A 245 -10.95 -6.32 6.37
CA PRO A 245 -11.48 -5.15 7.06
C PRO A 245 -13.02 -5.25 7.24
N PRO A 246 -13.63 -4.31 7.99
CA PRO A 246 -15.08 -4.18 8.09
C PRO A 246 -15.74 -4.09 6.71
N LEU A 247 -16.98 -4.55 6.57
CA LEU A 247 -17.66 -4.67 5.27
C LEU A 247 -17.63 -3.40 4.41
N TYR A 248 -17.75 -2.22 5.03
CA TYR A 248 -17.73 -0.92 4.36
C TYR A 248 -16.35 -0.49 3.82
N LEU A 249 -15.27 -1.22 4.15
CA LEU A 249 -13.90 -1.00 3.66
C LEU A 249 -13.40 -2.12 2.76
N ARG A 250 -14.20 -3.17 2.53
CA ARG A 250 -13.75 -4.30 1.69
C ARG A 250 -13.67 -3.91 0.22
N ARG A 251 -14.69 -3.21 -0.27
CA ARG A 251 -14.74 -2.70 -1.64
C ARG A 251 -13.93 -1.42 -1.74
N MET A 252 -13.07 -1.34 -2.75
CA MET A 252 -12.10 -0.26 -2.90
C MET A 252 -12.21 0.33 -4.31
N GLY A 253 -12.02 1.63 -4.45
CA GLY A 253 -12.03 2.25 -5.77
C GLY A 253 -10.78 1.98 -6.59
N GLU A 254 -10.88 2.23 -7.90
CA GLU A 254 -9.87 1.92 -8.90
C GLU A 254 -9.58 3.15 -9.79
N ILE A 255 -8.42 3.18 -10.45
CA ILE A 255 -8.14 4.13 -11.54
C ILE A 255 -8.00 3.34 -12.82
N LYS A 256 -8.86 3.62 -13.80
CA LYS A 256 -8.92 2.89 -15.06
C LYS A 256 -8.62 3.80 -16.23
N TYR A 257 -7.65 3.39 -17.04
CA TYR A 257 -7.44 3.91 -18.39
C TYR A 257 -7.93 2.89 -19.42
N SER A 258 -8.56 3.38 -20.49
CA SER A 258 -8.97 2.58 -21.65
C SER A 258 -8.60 3.28 -22.95
N SER A 259 -7.86 2.59 -23.81
CA SER A 259 -7.52 3.09 -25.16
C SER A 259 -8.61 2.81 -26.18
N GLU A 260 -8.73 3.68 -27.17
CA GLU A 260 -9.49 3.53 -28.41
C GLU A 260 -8.54 3.74 -29.60
N ASN A 261 -7.66 2.75 -29.79
CA ASN A 261 -6.67 2.68 -30.86
C ASN A 261 -7.34 2.27 -32.18
N ALA A 262 -6.86 2.84 -33.30
CA ALA A 262 -7.40 2.55 -34.63
C ALA A 262 -6.60 1.49 -35.39
N TYR A 263 -5.30 1.34 -35.10
CA TYR A 263 -4.38 0.48 -35.84
C TYR A 263 -3.65 -0.54 -34.94
N PHE A 264 -3.56 -0.27 -33.63
CA PHE A 264 -2.99 -1.13 -32.60
C PHE A 264 -4.07 -1.71 -31.69
N VAL A 265 -3.69 -2.73 -30.90
CA VAL A 265 -4.61 -3.42 -29.99
C VAL A 265 -5.04 -2.48 -28.86
N ASN A 266 -6.32 -2.52 -28.49
CA ASN A 266 -6.82 -1.79 -27.33
C ASN A 266 -6.31 -2.43 -26.02
N GLN A 267 -5.84 -1.58 -25.12
CA GLN A 267 -5.33 -1.96 -23.81
C GLN A 267 -6.03 -1.16 -22.72
N ASN A 268 -6.32 -1.82 -21.61
CA ASN A 268 -6.79 -1.17 -20.40
C ASN A 268 -5.73 -1.30 -19.30
N TYR A 269 -5.45 -0.20 -18.61
CA TYR A 269 -4.58 -0.16 -17.44
C TYR A 269 -5.45 0.14 -16.22
N ILE A 270 -5.47 -0.78 -15.26
CA ILE A 270 -6.32 -0.72 -14.07
C ILE A 270 -5.43 -0.69 -12.84
N TYR A 271 -5.46 0.41 -12.10
CA TYR A 271 -4.90 0.46 -10.75
C TYR A 271 -5.95 -0.03 -9.76
N GLU A 272 -5.73 -1.20 -9.15
CA GLU A 272 -6.63 -1.80 -8.16
C GLU A 272 -5.84 -2.38 -6.99
N GLY A 273 -6.26 -2.09 -5.75
CA GLY A 273 -5.67 -2.67 -4.55
C GLY A 273 -4.16 -2.47 -4.38
N GLY A 274 -3.57 -1.46 -5.01
CA GLY A 274 -2.13 -1.23 -5.05
C GLY A 274 -1.40 -1.88 -6.22
N ALA A 275 -2.04 -2.73 -7.00
CA ALA A 275 -1.50 -3.34 -8.21
C ALA A 275 -1.88 -2.54 -9.46
N VAL A 276 -1.13 -2.71 -10.55
CA VAL A 276 -1.55 -2.29 -11.90
C VAL A 276 -1.74 -3.52 -12.76
N VAL A 277 -2.99 -3.73 -13.20
CA VAL A 277 -3.39 -4.78 -14.13
C VAL A 277 -3.42 -4.20 -15.54
N LEU A 278 -2.82 -4.94 -16.47
CA LEU A 278 -2.96 -4.76 -17.90
C LEU A 278 -3.98 -5.77 -18.43
N GLU A 279 -5.10 -5.28 -18.97
CA GLU A 279 -6.10 -6.08 -19.68
C GLU A 279 -5.98 -5.83 -21.18
N GLN A 280 -5.83 -6.91 -21.95
CA GLN A 280 -5.81 -6.91 -23.41
C GLN A 280 -6.73 -8.02 -23.93
N HIS A 281 -6.97 -8.03 -25.24
CA HIS A 281 -7.78 -9.08 -25.89
C HIS A 281 -7.33 -10.52 -25.58
N THR A 282 -6.05 -10.74 -25.30
CA THR A 282 -5.44 -12.05 -25.03
C THR A 282 -5.51 -12.48 -23.57
N GLY A 283 -5.92 -11.60 -22.64
CA GLY A 283 -6.00 -11.88 -21.22
C GLY A 283 -5.54 -10.71 -20.35
N SER A 284 -5.42 -10.96 -19.04
CA SER A 284 -5.01 -9.95 -18.06
C SER A 284 -3.71 -10.35 -17.36
N SER A 285 -2.93 -9.36 -16.92
CA SER A 285 -1.70 -9.60 -16.16
C SER A 285 -1.37 -8.43 -15.25
N ILE A 286 -0.86 -8.72 -14.05
CA ILE A 286 -0.31 -7.70 -13.16
C ILE A 286 1.06 -7.30 -13.71
N ILE A 287 1.18 -6.03 -14.14
CA ILE A 287 2.43 -5.47 -14.67
C ILE A 287 3.20 -4.67 -13.62
N TYR A 288 2.52 -4.18 -12.58
CA TYR A 288 3.16 -3.63 -11.38
C TYR A 288 2.52 -4.22 -10.12
N PRO A 289 3.31 -4.82 -9.21
CA PRO A 289 2.79 -5.62 -8.10
C PRO A 289 2.20 -4.76 -6.98
N PRO A 290 1.22 -5.28 -6.21
CA PRO A 290 0.79 -4.67 -4.96
C PRO A 290 1.91 -4.66 -3.91
N LEU A 291 1.73 -3.87 -2.85
CA LEU A 291 2.62 -3.86 -1.69
C LEU A 291 2.29 -5.06 -0.79
N ILE A 292 3.05 -6.14 -0.96
CA ILE A 292 2.93 -7.37 -0.16
C ILE A 292 4.32 -7.74 0.36
N HIS A 293 4.42 -7.94 1.66
CA HIS A 293 5.60 -8.47 2.33
C HIS A 293 5.30 -9.85 2.89
N LEU A 294 6.19 -10.81 2.62
CA LEU A 294 6.07 -12.20 3.04
C LEU A 294 7.36 -12.60 3.75
N GLU A 295 7.23 -13.16 4.94
CA GLU A 295 8.34 -13.68 5.73
C GLU A 295 8.05 -15.13 6.16
N ASN A 296 8.96 -16.03 5.80
CA ASN A 296 8.88 -17.43 6.18
C ASN A 296 9.59 -17.66 7.51
N SER A 297 8.86 -17.44 8.59
CA SER A 297 9.27 -17.69 9.97
C SER A 297 8.51 -18.88 10.57
N THR A 298 8.80 -19.24 11.83
CA THR A 298 8.09 -20.31 12.55
C THR A 298 6.56 -20.18 12.49
N ILE A 299 6.07 -18.95 12.54
CA ILE A 299 4.71 -18.58 12.17
C ILE A 299 4.85 -17.64 10.98
N PRO A 300 4.38 -18.00 9.77
CA PRO A 300 4.45 -17.14 8.60
C PRO A 300 3.90 -15.75 8.87
N TYR A 301 4.61 -14.72 8.41
CA TYR A 301 4.14 -13.35 8.49
C TYR A 301 3.85 -12.81 7.09
N ILE A 302 2.62 -12.32 6.91
CA ILE A 302 2.13 -11.71 5.69
C ILE A 302 1.63 -10.31 6.05
N ASN A 303 2.18 -9.29 5.38
CA ASN A 303 1.70 -7.92 5.48
C ASN A 303 1.25 -7.46 4.09
N ILE A 304 0.02 -6.96 4.00
CA ILE A 304 -0.59 -6.49 2.75
C ILE A 304 -1.00 -5.04 2.93
N THR A 305 -0.56 -4.16 2.04
CA THR A 305 -1.10 -2.81 1.93
C THR A 305 -2.03 -2.74 0.71
N ALA A 306 -3.31 -2.61 0.97
CA ALA A 306 -4.35 -2.43 -0.05
C ALA A 306 -4.74 -0.95 -0.13
N VAL A 307 -4.90 -0.44 -1.35
CA VAL A 307 -5.22 0.97 -1.59
C VAL A 307 -6.66 1.12 -2.07
N ASP A 308 -7.41 1.98 -1.37
CA ASP A 308 -8.74 2.45 -1.74
C ASP A 308 -8.67 3.83 -2.37
N ILE A 309 -8.95 3.90 -3.67
CA ILE A 309 -9.02 5.17 -4.40
C ILE A 309 -10.41 5.79 -4.22
N VAL A 310 -10.45 7.02 -3.72
CA VAL A 310 -11.70 7.77 -3.55
C VAL A 310 -11.67 9.02 -4.40
N GLY A 311 -12.56 9.06 -5.40
CA GLY A 311 -12.78 10.27 -6.20
C GLY A 311 -13.33 11.40 -5.33
N ILE A 312 -12.71 12.58 -5.40
CA ILE A 312 -13.28 13.81 -4.82
C ILE A 312 -14.31 14.40 -5.80
N GLU A 313 -15.35 15.05 -5.27
CA GLU A 313 -16.30 15.82 -6.08
C GLU A 313 -15.58 16.74 -7.08
N GLY A 314 -16.01 16.67 -8.35
CA GLY A 314 -15.36 17.35 -9.46
C GLY A 314 -15.13 16.40 -10.63
N LYS A 315 -13.98 16.54 -11.30
CA LYS A 315 -13.63 15.73 -12.47
C LYS A 315 -13.02 14.39 -12.04
N THR A 316 -13.84 13.34 -12.05
CA THR A 316 -13.43 11.93 -11.84
C THR A 316 -13.24 11.17 -13.15
N GLY A 317 -13.41 11.85 -14.30
CA GLY A 317 -13.20 11.26 -15.62
C GLY A 317 -12.71 12.27 -16.64
N ALA A 318 -11.94 11.80 -17.61
CA ALA A 318 -11.54 12.53 -18.81
C ALA A 318 -11.55 11.58 -20.01
N ALA A 319 -11.91 12.08 -21.18
CA ALA A 319 -11.91 11.32 -22.43
C ALA A 319 -11.44 12.20 -23.59
N GLY A 320 -10.95 11.55 -24.64
CA GLY A 320 -10.53 12.20 -25.88
C GLY A 320 -9.01 12.16 -26.04
N TYR A 321 -8.41 13.31 -26.33
CA TYR A 321 -7.00 13.44 -26.68
C TYR A 321 -6.32 14.50 -25.80
N GLY A 322 -5.05 14.26 -25.43
CA GLY A 322 -4.24 15.17 -24.61
C GLY A 322 -3.74 14.52 -23.32
N THR A 323 -2.95 15.28 -22.55
CA THR A 323 -2.38 14.84 -21.28
C THR A 323 -3.14 15.47 -20.12
N TYR A 324 -3.63 14.64 -19.22
CA TYR A 324 -4.44 15.06 -18.08
C TYR A 324 -3.69 14.78 -16.78
N PRO A 325 -3.59 15.77 -15.87
CA PRO A 325 -3.02 15.54 -14.56
C PRO A 325 -4.00 14.71 -13.72
N ILE A 326 -3.46 13.83 -12.90
CA ILE A 326 -4.15 13.15 -11.81
C ILE A 326 -3.44 13.51 -10.51
N ARG A 327 -4.18 14.12 -9.60
CA ARG A 327 -3.70 14.49 -8.28
C ARG A 327 -4.16 13.45 -7.27
N THR A 328 -3.25 12.98 -6.43
CA THR A 328 -3.56 12.05 -5.33
C THR A 328 -3.15 12.64 -3.98
N ASN A 329 -3.88 12.30 -2.92
CA ASN A 329 -3.55 12.71 -1.56
C ASN A 329 -3.88 11.62 -0.53
N TYR A 330 -2.98 11.42 0.43
CA TYR A 330 -3.24 10.56 1.58
C TYR A 330 -4.38 11.11 2.44
N SER A 331 -5.27 10.20 2.89
CA SER A 331 -6.34 10.54 3.82
C SER A 331 -6.16 9.85 5.17
N SER A 332 -6.13 8.52 5.17
CA SER A 332 -6.18 7.73 6.40
C SER A 332 -5.78 6.29 6.13
N THR A 333 -5.36 5.58 7.18
CA THR A 333 -5.07 4.14 7.12
C THR A 333 -5.92 3.41 8.16
N TYR A 334 -6.56 2.32 7.74
CA TYR A 334 -7.13 1.33 8.66
C TYR A 334 -6.15 0.17 8.77
N HIS A 335 -5.71 -0.12 10.00
CA HIS A 335 -4.80 -1.22 10.29
C HIS A 335 -5.56 -2.34 11.02
N ALA A 336 -5.40 -3.57 10.55
CA ALA A 336 -5.92 -4.76 11.20
C ALA A 336 -4.98 -5.94 11.02
N GLY A 337 -5.15 -6.96 11.84
CA GLY A 337 -4.44 -8.21 11.67
C GLY A 337 -5.06 -9.34 12.45
N ALA A 338 -4.53 -10.53 12.25
CA ALA A 338 -4.87 -11.70 13.04
C ALA A 338 -3.76 -12.74 12.99
N ILE A 339 -3.84 -13.69 13.90
CA ILE A 339 -3.02 -14.91 13.90
C ILE A 339 -3.92 -16.14 14.03
N GLY A 340 -3.75 -17.11 13.14
CA GLY A 340 -4.52 -18.36 13.15
C GLY A 340 -4.65 -19.00 11.77
N ASN A 341 -5.73 -19.74 11.56
CA ASN A 341 -6.06 -20.31 10.25
C ASN A 341 -6.85 -19.27 9.47
N LEU A 342 -6.20 -18.68 8.47
CA LEU A 342 -6.66 -17.47 7.81
C LEU A 342 -6.75 -17.67 6.30
N THR A 343 -7.77 -17.09 5.70
CA THR A 343 -7.99 -17.07 4.25
C THR A 343 -8.02 -15.62 3.80
N ILE A 344 -7.15 -15.27 2.85
CA ILE A 344 -7.25 -14.03 2.09
C ILE A 344 -8.17 -14.27 0.90
N THR A 345 -9.21 -13.45 0.75
CA THR A 345 -10.12 -13.48 -0.40
C THR A 345 -10.00 -12.16 -1.16
N ILE A 346 -9.70 -12.24 -2.45
CA ILE A 346 -9.66 -11.09 -3.38
C ILE A 346 -10.75 -11.29 -4.42
N TYR A 347 -11.76 -10.44 -4.44
CA TYR A 347 -12.72 -10.35 -5.55
C TYR A 347 -12.22 -9.31 -6.55
N THR A 348 -12.22 -9.65 -7.82
CA THR A 348 -11.78 -8.79 -8.92
C THR A 348 -12.24 -9.39 -10.25
N LYS A 349 -12.43 -8.54 -11.26
CA LYS A 349 -12.68 -9.00 -12.64
C LYS A 349 -11.45 -9.73 -13.21
N TYR A 350 -10.27 -9.44 -12.68
CA TYR A 350 -8.96 -9.86 -13.17
C TYR A 350 -8.38 -11.01 -12.33
N ALA A 351 -9.24 -11.95 -11.91
CA ALA A 351 -8.87 -13.03 -10.99
C ALA A 351 -7.77 -13.95 -11.55
N ASP A 352 -7.67 -14.09 -12.87
CA ASP A 352 -6.60 -14.81 -13.58
C ASP A 352 -5.22 -14.14 -13.38
N ALA A 353 -5.18 -12.80 -13.48
CA ALA A 353 -3.97 -12.02 -13.27
C ALA A 353 -3.49 -12.11 -11.82
N TRP A 354 -4.40 -12.00 -10.86
CA TRP A 354 -4.11 -12.13 -9.43
C TRP A 354 -3.70 -13.53 -9.03
N GLU A 355 -4.35 -14.58 -9.55
CA GLU A 355 -3.95 -15.96 -9.32
C GLU A 355 -2.50 -16.19 -9.77
N LYS A 356 -2.18 -15.80 -11.02
CA LYS A 356 -0.84 -15.99 -11.56
C LYS A 356 0.21 -15.28 -10.71
N TYR A 357 -0.03 -14.02 -10.37
CA TYR A 357 0.87 -13.23 -9.54
C TYR A 357 1.04 -13.81 -8.12
N MET A 358 -0.06 -14.11 -7.42
CA MET A 358 0.00 -14.64 -6.06
C MET A 358 0.64 -16.02 -6.03
N ASN A 359 0.36 -16.88 -7.02
CA ASN A 359 0.99 -18.19 -7.10
C ASN A 359 2.50 -18.08 -7.33
N THR A 360 2.97 -17.18 -8.22
CA THR A 360 4.42 -16.94 -8.39
C THR A 360 5.06 -16.39 -7.12
N THR A 361 4.42 -15.39 -6.49
CA THR A 361 4.96 -14.69 -5.31
C THR A 361 5.01 -15.60 -4.08
N LEU A 362 3.95 -16.37 -3.82
CA LEU A 362 3.89 -17.28 -2.68
C LEU A 362 4.79 -18.51 -2.87
N ASN A 363 4.89 -19.08 -4.07
CA ASN A 363 5.85 -20.16 -4.34
C ASN A 363 7.30 -19.70 -4.09
N ALA A 364 7.65 -18.48 -4.48
CA ALA A 364 8.98 -17.92 -4.23
C ALA A 364 9.27 -17.69 -2.73
N SER A 365 8.24 -17.48 -1.91
CA SER A 365 8.38 -17.29 -0.45
C SER A 365 8.62 -18.59 0.33
N GLY A 366 8.31 -19.75 -0.27
CA GLY A 366 8.38 -21.06 0.40
C GLY A 366 7.32 -21.27 1.50
N LEU A 367 6.31 -20.40 1.57
CA LEU A 367 5.17 -20.56 2.48
C LEU A 367 4.28 -21.71 2.04
N SER A 368 3.65 -22.39 3.01
CA SER A 368 2.61 -23.39 2.73
C SER A 368 1.25 -22.70 2.62
N TYR A 369 0.58 -22.87 1.48
CA TYR A 369 -0.71 -22.26 1.19
C TYR A 369 -1.54 -23.15 0.25
N THR A 370 -2.85 -22.93 0.26
CA THR A 370 -3.75 -23.48 -0.77
C THR A 370 -4.42 -22.30 -1.48
N LEU A 371 -4.23 -22.21 -2.80
CA LEU A 371 -4.86 -21.18 -3.62
C LEU A 371 -5.97 -21.81 -4.47
N THR A 372 -7.15 -21.21 -4.45
CA THR A 372 -8.28 -21.56 -5.31
C THR A 372 -8.77 -20.33 -6.07
N ARG A 373 -9.10 -20.49 -7.35
CA ARG A 373 -9.73 -19.45 -8.17
C ARG A 373 -11.20 -19.82 -8.42
N GLY A 374 -12.10 -18.91 -8.07
CA GLY A 374 -13.51 -18.99 -8.42
C GLY A 374 -13.88 -18.06 -9.57
N ASN A 375 -15.18 -17.88 -9.81
CA ASN A 375 -15.66 -16.92 -10.79
C ASN A 375 -15.58 -15.49 -10.22
N GLY A 376 -14.57 -14.71 -10.64
CA GLY A 376 -14.36 -13.33 -10.20
C GLY A 376 -13.70 -13.18 -8.83
N TYR A 377 -13.01 -14.21 -8.33
CA TYR A 377 -12.23 -14.13 -7.09
C TYR A 377 -11.11 -15.16 -7.00
N ILE A 378 -10.16 -14.90 -6.11
CA ILE A 378 -9.19 -15.88 -5.59
C ILE A 378 -9.28 -15.99 -4.07
N GLU A 379 -9.05 -17.18 -3.54
CA GLU A 379 -8.93 -17.46 -2.11
C GLU A 379 -7.57 -18.11 -1.84
N ILE A 380 -6.89 -17.64 -0.80
CA ILE A 380 -5.57 -18.12 -0.39
C ILE A 380 -5.64 -18.48 1.07
N ASN A 381 -5.60 -19.77 1.36
CA ASN A 381 -5.69 -20.31 2.71
C ASN A 381 -4.29 -20.57 3.29
N PHE A 382 -4.09 -20.12 4.53
CA PHE A 382 -2.90 -20.32 5.33
C PHE A 382 -3.25 -21.05 6.62
N ASN A 383 -2.52 -22.12 6.90
CA ASN A 383 -2.59 -22.80 8.20
C ASN A 383 -1.66 -22.09 9.18
N ASN A 384 -2.23 -21.57 10.26
CA ASN A 384 -1.49 -20.88 11.33
C ASN A 384 -0.49 -19.81 10.84
N ALA A 385 -1.01 -18.71 10.29
CA ALA A 385 -0.23 -17.55 9.84
C ALA A 385 -0.61 -16.28 10.61
N ARG A 386 0.34 -15.33 10.67
CA ARG A 386 0.13 -13.94 11.07
C ARG A 386 -0.13 -13.13 9.80
N ILE A 387 -1.33 -12.56 9.68
CA ILE A 387 -1.67 -11.68 8.57
C ILE A 387 -2.01 -10.30 9.13
N GLU A 388 -1.31 -9.28 8.66
CA GLU A 388 -1.63 -7.87 8.91
C GLU A 388 -1.99 -7.19 7.58
N MET A 389 -2.92 -6.25 7.65
CA MET A 389 -3.42 -5.52 6.49
C MET A 389 -3.60 -4.04 6.83
N ASP A 390 -2.98 -3.21 6.00
CA ASP A 390 -3.25 -1.78 5.95
C ASP A 390 -4.18 -1.51 4.77
N VAL A 391 -5.35 -0.91 5.04
CA VAL A 391 -6.23 -0.34 4.02
C VAL A 391 -6.00 1.16 3.99
N VAL A 392 -5.32 1.63 2.96
CA VAL A 392 -4.94 3.04 2.79
C VAL A 392 -5.94 3.74 1.90
N LYS A 393 -6.54 4.81 2.42
CA LYS A 393 -7.46 5.66 1.67
C LYS A 393 -6.69 6.79 0.99
N ILE A 394 -6.80 6.85 -0.34
CA ILE A 394 -6.15 7.85 -1.18
C ILE A 394 -7.23 8.61 -1.93
N TYR A 395 -7.31 9.91 -1.71
CA TYR A 395 -8.16 10.77 -2.52
C TYR A 395 -7.53 11.00 -3.89
N ALA A 396 -8.33 10.98 -4.96
CA ALA A 396 -7.87 11.22 -6.32
C ALA A 396 -8.80 12.19 -7.07
N GLN A 397 -8.23 12.98 -7.98
CA GLN A 397 -8.95 13.89 -8.87
C GLN A 397 -8.23 14.02 -10.22
N ILE A 398 -8.98 14.06 -11.32
CA ILE A 398 -8.46 14.26 -12.68
C ILE A 398 -8.65 15.74 -13.07
N GLY A 399 -7.58 16.40 -13.53
CA GLY A 399 -7.61 17.80 -13.97
C GLY A 399 -7.15 18.82 -12.91
N PRO A 400 -7.07 20.11 -13.27
CA PRO A 400 -6.62 21.17 -12.37
C PRO A 400 -7.71 21.48 -11.34
N GLY A 401 -7.64 20.83 -10.16
CA GLY A 401 -8.52 21.08 -9.03
C GLY A 401 -7.75 21.27 -7.72
N TRP A 402 -8.33 22.08 -6.83
CA TRP A 402 -7.82 22.30 -5.48
C TRP A 402 -8.33 21.18 -4.57
N VAL A 403 -7.42 20.44 -3.95
CA VAL A 403 -7.72 19.62 -2.77
C VAL A 403 -7.08 20.30 -1.57
N VAL A 404 -7.91 20.60 -0.56
CA VAL A 404 -7.53 21.09 0.77
C VAL A 404 -7.16 19.91 1.64
#